data_AF-A0ABD3WLF7-F1
#
_entry.id   AF-A0ABD3WLF7-F1
#
_cell.length_a   1.000
_cell.length_b   1.000
_cell.length_c   1.000
_cell.angle_alpha   90.00
_cell.angle_beta   90.00
_cell.angle_gamma   90.00
#
_symmetry.space_group_name_H-M   'P 1'
#
loop_
_entity.id
_entity.type
_entity.pdbx_description
1 polymer ?
#
loop_
_entity_poly.entity_id
_entity_poly.type
_entity_poly.pdbx_seq_one_letter_code
_entity_poly.pdbx_strand_id
1 'polypeptide(L)'
;MPAFPLFKLVGTLVKIGAKPLANRVKISAKNSPKVQAIARWSGQTYHRWDVYYRTKLIGVKSDAANIKPLTDEMAVEEGANIISESIIYLTPLIIFFADYYYTKAKTRNKEEDQVQYLKSLERRIQEMELKEEQHFAQYRELQRFCSAMFQDCEKMVKEKTI
;
A
#
# COMPACT_ATOMS: atom_id res chain seq x y z
N MET A 1 12.75 3.20 6.24
CA MET A 1 13.09 2.36 5.07
C MET A 1 12.93 3.23 3.83
N PRO A 2 13.95 3.38 2.97
CA PRO A 2 13.90 4.30 1.84
C PRO A 2 12.71 3.94 0.95
N ALA A 3 11.83 4.92 0.70
CA ALA A 3 10.75 4.80 -0.26
C ALA A 3 11.40 4.50 -1.63
N PHE A 4 11.38 3.24 -2.05
CA PHE A 4 11.80 2.85 -3.38
C PHE A 4 11.01 3.71 -4.36
N PRO A 5 11.64 4.33 -5.37
CA PRO A 5 10.94 5.21 -6.29
C PRO A 5 10.11 4.34 -7.25
N LEU A 6 8.98 3.82 -6.77
CA LEU A 6 8.00 3.06 -7.55
C LEU A 6 7.59 3.82 -8.80
N PHE A 7 7.54 5.16 -8.72
CA PHE A 7 7.32 6.03 -9.87
C PHE A 7 8.34 5.81 -11.01
N LYS A 8 9.63 5.57 -10.69
CA LYS A 8 10.68 5.30 -11.70
C LYS A 8 10.59 3.89 -12.27
N LEU A 9 10.09 2.90 -11.51
CA LEU A 9 9.85 1.54 -12.01
C LEU A 9 8.61 1.47 -12.90
N VAL A 10 7.53 2.15 -12.51
CA VAL A 10 6.30 2.28 -13.30
C VAL A 10 6.58 2.92 -14.66
N GLY A 11 7.36 4.01 -14.70
CA GLY A 11 7.74 4.67 -15.96
C GLY A 11 8.60 3.80 -16.90
N THR A 12 9.27 2.78 -16.36
CA THR A 12 10.13 1.86 -17.14
C THR A 12 9.37 0.60 -17.56
N LEU A 13 8.47 0.08 -16.72
CA LEU A 13 7.57 -1.05 -17.02
C LEU A 13 6.62 -0.77 -18.19
N VAL A 14 6.15 0.47 -18.32
CA VAL A 14 5.36 0.92 -19.47
C VAL A 14 6.12 0.70 -20.80
N LYS A 15 7.43 0.93 -20.80
CA LYS A 15 8.25 0.77 -22.01
C LYS A 15 8.54 -0.69 -22.33
N ILE A 16 8.67 -1.55 -21.32
CA ILE A 16 9.02 -2.97 -21.49
C ILE A 16 7.79 -3.80 -21.89
N GLY A 17 6.60 -3.52 -21.32
CA GLY A 17 5.41 -4.34 -21.56
C GLY A 17 4.35 -3.67 -22.45
N ALA A 18 4.03 -2.41 -22.18
CA ALA A 18 2.84 -1.81 -22.76
C ALA A 18 3.01 -1.42 -24.24
N LYS A 19 4.18 -0.91 -24.63
CA LYS A 19 4.49 -0.59 -26.04
C LYS A 19 4.47 -1.80 -26.98
N PRO A 20 5.16 -2.93 -26.69
CA PRO A 20 5.08 -4.10 -27.58
C PRO A 20 3.67 -4.69 -27.62
N LEU A 21 2.93 -4.68 -26.49
CA LEU A 21 1.56 -5.17 -26.46
C LEU A 21 0.61 -4.29 -27.28
N ALA A 22 0.71 -2.97 -27.13
CA ALA A 22 -0.01 -1.97 -27.92
C ALA A 22 0.25 -2.13 -29.42
N ASN A 23 1.51 -2.32 -29.83
CA ASN A 23 1.87 -2.56 -31.22
C ASN A 23 1.29 -3.86 -31.76
N ARG A 24 1.25 -4.94 -30.96
CA ARG A 24 0.62 -6.20 -31.37
C ARG A 24 -0.88 -6.06 -31.58
N VAL A 25 -1.55 -5.27 -30.73
CA VAL A 25 -2.98 -4.99 -30.90
C VAL A 25 -3.26 -4.18 -32.17
N LYS A 26 -2.43 -3.16 -32.48
CA LYS A 26 -2.53 -2.41 -33.75
C LYS A 26 -2.38 -3.30 -34.97
N ILE A 27 -1.42 -4.22 -34.95
CA ILE A 27 -1.20 -5.18 -36.05
C ILE A 27 -2.38 -6.17 -36.14
N SER A 28 -2.87 -6.65 -35.01
CA SER A 28 -4.00 -7.59 -34.96
C SER A 28 -5.31 -6.97 -35.45
N ALA A 29 -5.53 -5.67 -35.21
CA ALA A 29 -6.69 -4.93 -35.71
C ALA A 29 -6.74 -4.83 -37.24
N LYS A 30 -5.59 -4.92 -37.93
CA LYS A 30 -5.52 -4.94 -39.40
C LYS A 30 -5.63 -6.36 -39.98
N ASN A 31 -5.14 -7.36 -39.25
CA ASN A 31 -5.01 -8.73 -39.78
C ASN A 31 -6.15 -9.67 -39.40
N SER A 32 -6.96 -9.35 -38.38
CA SER A 32 -8.04 -10.21 -37.90
C SER A 32 -9.41 -9.52 -38.03
N PRO A 33 -10.39 -10.12 -38.73
CA PRO A 33 -11.71 -9.51 -38.92
C PRO A 33 -12.49 -9.35 -37.61
N LYS A 34 -12.26 -10.22 -36.61
CA LYS A 34 -12.88 -10.10 -35.28
C LYS A 34 -12.35 -8.88 -34.52
N VAL A 35 -11.04 -8.68 -34.54
CA VAL A 35 -10.39 -7.54 -33.87
C VAL A 35 -10.67 -6.25 -34.63
N GLN A 36 -10.73 -6.30 -35.96
CA GLN A 36 -11.15 -5.20 -36.80
C GLN A 36 -12.58 -4.73 -36.48
N ALA A 37 -13.52 -5.65 -36.26
CA ALA A 37 -14.88 -5.30 -35.86
C ALA A 37 -14.92 -4.58 -34.49
N ILE A 38 -14.12 -5.05 -33.53
CA ILE A 38 -13.98 -4.41 -32.21
C ILE A 38 -13.36 -3.02 -32.34
N ALA A 39 -12.28 -2.88 -33.12
CA ALA A 39 -11.62 -1.62 -33.38
C ALA A 39 -12.54 -0.64 -34.13
N ARG A 40 -13.32 -1.12 -35.10
CA ARG A 40 -14.32 -0.29 -35.80
C ARG A 40 -15.37 0.22 -34.83
N TRP A 41 -15.91 -0.65 -33.97
CA TRP A 41 -16.91 -0.26 -32.98
C TRP A 41 -16.34 0.76 -31.98
N SER A 42 -15.11 0.55 -31.49
CA SER A 42 -14.45 1.49 -30.58
C SER A 42 -14.15 2.83 -31.26
N GLY A 43 -13.71 2.84 -32.52
CA GLY A 43 -13.46 4.07 -33.28
C GLY A 43 -14.73 4.88 -33.54
N GLN A 44 -15.82 4.21 -33.94
CA GLN A 44 -17.10 4.90 -34.19
C GLN A 44 -17.74 5.44 -32.92
N THR A 45 -17.65 4.68 -31.81
CA THR A 45 -18.15 5.15 -30.51
C THR A 45 -17.33 6.33 -30.01
N TYR A 46 -15.99 6.26 -30.11
CA TYR A 46 -15.13 7.37 -29.75
C TYR A 46 -15.42 8.64 -30.56
N HIS A 47 -15.59 8.52 -31.88
CA HIS A 47 -15.94 9.66 -32.72
C HIS A 47 -17.26 10.32 -32.30
N ARG A 48 -18.29 9.51 -32.01
CA ARG A 48 -19.57 10.02 -31.50
C ARG A 48 -19.39 10.74 -30.17
N TRP A 49 -18.55 10.21 -29.29
CA TRP A 49 -18.23 10.83 -28.01
C TRP A 49 -17.48 12.15 -28.20
N ASP A 50 -16.42 12.20 -29.02
CA ASP A 50 -15.66 13.43 -29.30
C ASP A 50 -16.58 14.54 -29.83
N VAL A 51 -17.40 14.23 -30.83
CA VAL A 51 -18.34 15.19 -31.42
C VAL A 51 -19.38 15.65 -30.40
N TYR A 52 -19.91 14.74 -29.57
CA TYR A 52 -20.87 15.07 -28.52
C TYR A 52 -20.27 16.04 -27.49
N TYR A 53 -19.09 15.73 -26.94
CA TYR A 53 -18.46 16.58 -25.94
C TYR A 53 -18.00 17.92 -26.51
N ARG A 54 -17.38 17.92 -27.69
CA ARG A 54 -16.96 19.15 -28.38
C ARG A 54 -18.14 20.09 -28.59
N THR A 55 -19.26 19.56 -29.05
CA THR A 55 -20.44 20.38 -29.34
C THR A 55 -21.12 20.88 -28.06
N LYS A 56 -21.19 20.04 -27.02
CA LYS A 56 -21.72 20.42 -25.70
C LYS A 56 -20.89 21.52 -25.05
N LEU A 57 -19.56 21.49 -25.19
CA LEU A 57 -18.66 22.51 -24.65
C LEU A 57 -18.80 23.85 -25.39
N ILE A 58 -19.02 23.82 -26.70
CA ILE A 58 -19.18 25.03 -27.54
C ILE A 58 -20.63 25.58 -27.45
N GLY A 59 -21.54 24.88 -26.77
CA GLY A 59 -22.93 25.32 -26.58
C GLY A 59 -23.81 25.25 -27.84
N VAL A 60 -23.30 24.62 -28.91
CA VAL A 60 -24.07 24.37 -30.13
C VAL A 60 -24.97 23.14 -29.89
N LYS A 61 -26.22 23.18 -30.37
CA LYS A 61 -27.10 22.01 -30.33
C LYS A 61 -26.64 21.01 -31.39
N SER A 62 -25.92 19.96 -31.00
CA SER A 62 -25.63 18.82 -31.88
C SER A 62 -26.80 17.85 -31.87
N ASP A 63 -27.41 17.63 -33.02
CA ASP A 63 -28.24 16.45 -33.23
C ASP A 63 -27.32 15.23 -33.28
N ALA A 64 -27.34 14.44 -32.20
CA ALA A 64 -26.57 13.19 -32.11
C ALA A 64 -26.87 12.20 -33.25
N ALA A 65 -28.00 12.38 -33.96
CA ALA A 65 -28.43 11.57 -35.08
C ALA A 65 -27.75 11.91 -36.42
N ASN A 66 -27.15 13.10 -36.57
CA ASN A 66 -26.56 13.55 -37.84
C ASN A 66 -25.02 13.59 -37.84
N ILE A 67 -24.39 12.81 -36.96
CA ILE A 67 -22.93 12.68 -36.93
C ILE A 67 -22.53 11.74 -38.07
N LYS A 68 -21.89 12.29 -39.11
CA LYS A 68 -21.40 11.51 -40.26
C LYS A 68 -20.45 10.41 -39.75
N PRO A 69 -20.76 9.12 -39.98
CA PRO A 69 -19.87 8.05 -39.54
C PRO A 69 -18.55 8.12 -40.30
N LEU A 70 -17.45 7.76 -39.63
CA LEU A 70 -16.14 7.63 -40.30
C LEU A 70 -16.20 6.52 -41.34
N THR A 71 -15.34 6.61 -42.35
CA THR A 71 -15.12 5.49 -43.26
C THR A 71 -14.61 4.28 -42.48
N ASP A 72 -14.97 3.12 -42.99
CA ASP A 72 -14.73 1.82 -42.37
C ASP A 72 -13.26 1.54 -42.04
N GLU A 73 -12.34 2.08 -42.83
CA GLU A 73 -10.89 1.96 -42.66
C GLU A 73 -10.35 2.94 -41.61
N MET A 74 -10.80 4.20 -41.66
CA MET A 74 -10.39 5.23 -40.69
C MET A 74 -10.90 4.89 -39.28
N ALA A 75 -12.11 4.34 -39.16
CA ALA A 75 -12.66 3.91 -37.88
C ALA A 75 -11.83 2.80 -37.22
N VAL A 76 -11.29 1.88 -38.02
CA VAL A 76 -10.41 0.80 -37.53
C VAL A 76 -9.07 1.35 -37.07
N GLU A 77 -8.49 2.28 -37.82
CA GLU A 77 -7.21 2.89 -37.45
C GLU A 77 -7.30 3.69 -36.15
N GLU A 78 -8.33 4.54 -36.04
CA GLU A 78 -8.57 5.35 -34.84
C GLU A 78 -8.88 4.46 -33.63
N GLY A 79 -9.74 3.46 -33.80
CA GLY A 79 -10.07 2.51 -32.74
C GLY A 79 -8.87 1.69 -32.28
N ALA A 80 -8.00 1.27 -33.20
CA ALA A 80 -6.76 0.59 -32.86
C ALA A 80 -5.80 1.50 -32.09
N ASN A 81 -5.76 2.80 -32.42
CA ASN A 81 -4.94 3.76 -31.70
C ASN A 81 -5.42 3.94 -30.26
N ILE A 82 -6.72 4.14 -30.05
CA ILE A 82 -7.33 4.31 -28.73
C ILE A 82 -7.10 3.09 -27.83
N ILE A 83 -7.33 1.87 -28.35
CA ILE A 83 -7.10 0.65 -27.58
C ILE A 83 -5.63 0.55 -27.17
N SER A 84 -4.72 0.89 -28.07
CA SER A 84 -3.28 0.82 -27.82
C SER A 84 -2.80 1.84 -26.78
N GLU A 85 -3.34 3.06 -26.79
CA GLU A 85 -3.06 4.11 -25.81
C GLU A 85 -3.65 3.75 -24.45
N SER A 86 -4.86 3.18 -24.45
CA SER A 86 -5.52 2.69 -23.23
C SER A 86 -4.67 1.63 -22.52
N ILE A 87 -4.04 0.71 -23.27
CA ILE A 87 -3.12 -0.29 -22.70
C ILE A 87 -1.91 0.38 -22.03
N ILE A 88 -1.35 1.41 -22.66
CA ILE A 88 -0.20 2.16 -22.15
C ILE A 88 -0.53 2.87 -20.84
N TYR A 89 -1.73 3.43 -20.71
CA TYR A 89 -2.17 4.10 -19.49
C TYR A 89 -2.71 3.16 -18.40
N LEU A 90 -3.36 2.06 -18.76
CA LEU A 90 -3.92 1.11 -17.79
C LEU A 90 -2.87 0.22 -17.14
N THR A 91 -1.85 -0.21 -17.90
CA THR A 91 -0.74 -1.04 -17.36
C THR A 91 -0.12 -0.49 -16.07
N PRO A 92 0.34 0.78 -16.02
CA PRO A 92 0.95 1.34 -14.81
C PRO A 92 -0.07 1.48 -13.67
N LEU A 93 -1.34 1.76 -13.99
CA LEU A 93 -2.40 1.91 -13.00
C LEU A 93 -2.68 0.58 -12.28
N ILE A 94 -2.78 -0.52 -13.04
CA ILE A 94 -2.99 -1.87 -12.49
C ILE A 94 -1.85 -2.25 -11.54
N ILE A 95 -0.60 -2.02 -11.98
CA ILE A 95 0.59 -2.32 -11.18
C ILE A 95 0.60 -1.50 -9.89
N PHE A 96 0.29 -0.21 -9.98
CA PHE A 96 0.21 0.68 -8.82
C PHE A 96 -0.83 0.21 -7.80
N PHE A 97 -2.04 -0.15 -8.26
CA PHE A 97 -3.07 -0.66 -7.35
C PHE A 97 -2.67 -1.99 -6.72
N ALA A 98 -2.12 -2.93 -7.50
CA ALA A 98 -1.65 -4.21 -6.97
C ALA A 98 -0.61 -4.02 -5.86
N ASP A 99 0.36 -3.14 -6.07
CA ASP A 99 1.40 -2.82 -5.10
C ASP A 99 0.85 -2.09 -3.87
N TYR A 100 -0.12 -1.19 -4.07
CA TYR A 100 -0.83 -0.53 -2.97
C TYR A 100 -1.54 -1.54 -2.05
N TYR A 101 -2.26 -2.50 -2.63
CA TYR A 101 -2.93 -3.57 -1.86
C TYR A 101 -1.93 -4.47 -1.14
N TYR A 102 -0.85 -4.86 -1.81
CA TYR A 102 0.19 -5.70 -1.22
C TYR A 102 0.90 -4.99 -0.06
N THR A 103 1.26 -3.72 -0.25
CA THR A 103 1.95 -2.90 0.77
C THR A 103 1.07 -2.71 2.00
N LYS A 104 -0.25 -2.46 1.83
CA LYS A 104 -1.19 -2.35 2.96
C LYS A 104 -1.23 -3.59 3.84
N ALA A 105 -1.24 -4.78 3.23
CA ALA A 105 -1.23 -6.04 3.99
C ALA A 105 0.06 -6.18 4.81
N LYS A 106 1.20 -5.78 4.25
CA LYS A 106 2.51 -5.85 4.92
C LYS A 106 2.65 -4.82 6.05
N THR A 107 2.09 -3.63 5.90
CA THR A 107 2.16 -2.59 6.94
C THR A 107 1.34 -2.99 8.17
N ARG A 108 0.15 -3.58 7.99
CA ARG A 108 -0.68 -4.06 9.11
C ARG A 108 0.05 -5.08 9.99
N ASN A 109 0.69 -6.08 9.38
CA ASN A 109 1.44 -7.09 10.15
C ASN A 109 2.61 -6.46 10.92
N LYS A 110 3.28 -5.45 10.36
CA LYS A 110 4.36 -4.74 11.04
C LYS A 110 3.87 -3.92 12.23
N GLU A 111 2.71 -3.29 12.10
CA GLU A 111 2.08 -2.55 13.21
C GLU A 111 1.71 -3.50 14.34
N GLU A 112 1.16 -4.67 14.02
CA GLU A 112 0.86 -5.73 15.00
C GLU A 112 2.12 -6.21 15.73
N ASP A 113 3.21 -6.49 15.01
CA ASP A 113 4.49 -6.90 15.61
C ASP A 113 5.06 -5.82 16.54
N GLN A 114 4.98 -4.54 16.15
CA GLN A 114 5.43 -3.42 16.98
C GLN A 114 4.61 -3.29 18.27
N VAL A 115 3.29 -3.46 18.19
CA VAL A 115 2.40 -3.44 19.35
C VAL A 115 2.71 -4.61 20.29
N GLN A 116 2.96 -5.80 19.75
CA GLN A 116 3.35 -6.96 20.56
C GLN A 116 4.69 -6.74 21.26
N TYR A 117 5.66 -6.14 20.57
CA TYR A 117 6.96 -5.79 21.16
C TYR A 117 6.81 -4.78 22.31
N LEU A 118 6.02 -3.72 22.13
CA LEU A 118 5.73 -2.76 23.20
C LEU A 118 5.07 -3.43 24.42
N LYS A 119 4.06 -4.28 24.20
CA LYS A 119 3.42 -5.06 25.28
C LYS A 119 4.40 -6.01 26.00
N SER A 120 5.42 -6.51 25.30
CA SER A 120 6.45 -7.36 25.90
C SER A 120 7.41 -6.55 26.78
N LEU A 121 7.72 -5.30 26.37
CA LEU A 121 8.52 -4.37 27.16
C LEU A 121 7.76 -3.93 28.42
N GLU A 122 6.48 -3.57 28.30
CA GLU A 122 5.64 -3.21 29.45
C GLU A 122 5.59 -4.35 30.48
N ARG A 123 5.38 -5.59 30.03
CA ARG A 123 5.41 -6.77 30.92
C ARG A 123 6.75 -6.93 31.64
N ARG A 124 7.86 -6.75 30.92
CA ARG A 124 9.21 -6.83 31.53
C ARG A 124 9.43 -5.73 32.56
N ILE A 125 8.92 -4.52 32.33
CA ILE A 125 8.98 -3.43 33.31
C ILE A 125 8.20 -3.79 34.57
N GLN A 126 6.96 -4.25 34.43
CA GLN A 126 6.15 -4.70 35.57
C GLN A 126 6.79 -5.84 36.36
N GLU A 127 7.39 -6.81 35.66
CA GLU A 127 8.14 -7.90 36.31
C GLU A 127 9.37 -7.39 37.08
N MET A 128 10.05 -6.36 36.57
CA MET A 128 11.18 -5.74 37.27
C MET A 128 10.72 -4.95 38.49
N GLU A 129 9.62 -4.20 38.39
CA GLU A 129 9.02 -3.48 39.53
C GLU A 129 8.64 -4.45 40.66
N LEU A 130 8.03 -5.59 40.32
CA LEU A 130 7.67 -6.62 41.30
C LEU A 130 8.90 -7.24 41.98
N LYS A 131 9.99 -7.45 41.23
CA LYS A 131 11.27 -7.92 41.81
C LYS A 131 11.89 -6.87 42.73
N GLU A 132 11.78 -5.60 42.38
CA GLU A 132 12.25 -4.50 43.22
C GLU A 132 11.51 -4.47 44.57
N GLU A 133 10.18 -4.60 44.55
CA GLU A 133 9.38 -4.72 45.77
C GLU A 133 9.80 -5.92 46.65
N GLN A 134 10.07 -7.07 46.02
CA GLN A 134 10.57 -8.26 46.72
C GLN A 134 11.94 -8.03 47.36
N HIS A 135 12.88 -7.40 46.64
CA HIS A 135 14.18 -7.05 47.19
C HIS A 135 14.05 -6.07 48.38
N PHE A 136 13.19 -5.05 48.28
CA PHE A 136 12.92 -4.15 49.41
C PHE A 136 12.29 -4.84 50.62
N ALA A 137 11.45 -5.86 50.42
CA ALA A 137 10.93 -6.68 51.51
C ALA A 137 12.06 -7.48 52.19
N GLN A 138 12.92 -8.13 51.40
CA GLN A 138 14.07 -8.89 51.91
C GLN A 138 15.06 -8.00 52.67
N TYR A 139 15.37 -6.80 52.17
CA TYR A 139 16.23 -5.84 52.87
C TYR A 139 15.64 -5.43 54.23
N ARG A 140 14.32 -5.22 54.31
CA ARG A 140 13.64 -4.89 55.58
C ARG A 140 13.68 -6.04 56.57
N GLU A 141 13.51 -7.28 56.12
CA GLU A 141 13.65 -8.45 56.98
C GLU A 141 15.07 -8.59 57.52
N LEU A 142 16.09 -8.44 56.66
CA LEU A 142 17.49 -8.49 57.07
C LEU A 142 17.83 -7.38 58.08
N GLN A 143 17.33 -6.16 57.85
CA GLN A 143 17.51 -5.03 58.77
C GLN A 143 16.88 -5.33 60.14
N ARG A 144 15.68 -5.94 60.17
CA ARG A 144 15.04 -6.38 61.41
C ARG A 144 15.91 -7.40 62.16
N PHE A 145 16.37 -8.45 61.49
CA PHE A 145 17.26 -9.45 62.10
C PHE A 145 18.53 -8.82 62.69
N CYS A 146 19.18 -7.94 61.94
CA CYS A 146 20.39 -7.26 62.40
C CYS A 146 20.12 -6.41 63.65
N SER A 147 19.04 -5.62 63.65
CA SER A 147 18.65 -4.81 64.82
C SER A 147 18.30 -5.63 66.06
N ALA A 148 17.64 -6.77 65.90
CA ALA A 148 17.32 -7.70 66.98
C ALA A 148 18.61 -8.30 67.58
N MET A 149 19.54 -8.76 66.74
CA MET A 149 20.83 -9.28 67.21
C MET A 149 21.65 -8.22 67.95
N PHE A 150 21.64 -6.96 67.50
CA PHE A 150 22.32 -5.86 68.21
C PHE A 150 21.73 -5.65 69.61
N GLN A 151 20.40 -5.66 69.76
CA GLN A 151 19.75 -5.54 71.06
C GLN A 151 20.08 -6.70 72.00
N ASP A 152 20.11 -7.93 71.48
CA ASP A 152 20.45 -9.11 72.29
C ASP A 152 21.92 -9.09 72.71
N CYS A 153 22.83 -8.65 71.84
CA CYS A 153 24.22 -8.43 72.19
C CYS A 153 24.39 -7.35 73.27
N GLU A 154 23.65 -6.25 73.18
CA GLU A 154 23.66 -5.19 74.19
C GLU A 154 23.18 -5.69 75.57
N LYS A 155 22.15 -6.54 75.60
CA LYS A 155 21.68 -7.18 76.84
C LYS A 155 22.74 -8.11 77.44
N MET A 156 23.38 -8.96 76.62
CA MET A 156 24.44 -9.86 77.09
C MET A 156 25.65 -9.11 77.66
N VAL A 157 26.02 -7.97 77.08
CA VAL A 157 27.11 -7.12 77.60
C VAL A 157 26.73 -6.51 78.95
N LYS A 158 25.49 -6.01 79.09
CA LYS A 158 25.00 -5.44 80.36
C LYS A 158 24.93 -6.48 81.49
N GLU A 159 24.53 -7.71 81.18
CA GLU A 159 24.43 -8.80 82.16
C GLU A 159 25.79 -9.32 82.64
N LYS A 160 26.84 -9.19 81.82
CA LYS A 160 28.20 -9.64 82.14
C LYS A 160 29.08 -8.59 82.85
N THR A 161 28.59 -7.35 82.97
CA THR A 161 29.32 -6.21 83.58
C THR A 161 28.85 -5.93 85.02
N ILE A 162 28.00 -6.80 85.58
CA ILE A 162 27.57 -6.82 87.00
C ILE A 162 28.22 -8.02 87.66
#